data_AF-A0A3N5G210-F1
#
_entry.id   AF-A0A3N5G210-F1
#
_cell.length_a   1.000
_cell.length_b   1.000
_cell.length_c   1.000
_cell.angle_alpha   90.00
_cell.angle_beta   90.00
_cell.angle_gamma   90.00
#
_symmetry.space_group_name_H-M   'P 1'
#
loop_
_entity.id
_entity.type
_entity.pdbx_description
1 polymer ?
#
loop_
_entity_poly.entity_id
_entity_poly.type
_entity_poly.pdbx_seq_one_letter_code
_entity_poly.pdbx_strand_id
1 'polypeptide(L)'
;MRAVCATGLLVLFLAASPGPAALEGPGSDSLPQRVQVVLRTLLPVSGAPPELAAAGTAFRASADLPCFYERRGFAPAWSNGSGLLPRADELAAALLAAGEHGLRPGDYPTAEIRRRIGLLPRSGQPPAPGELADLDLLLTHAFLAYGAHLRDGRVSPREVQRDCAVERSPTDLAAVLEDALAAGRVRPALEELAPPHAGYRALRRQLAGLRETAVRGGWPAVPDGPTLHPDDRDDRVAALRARLAATEEAPPDDPADPAVVDPLLVEAVQAVQRRHGLEPDGITGPLTLRALNVPAADRVRT
;
A
#
# COMPACT_ATOMS: atom_id res chain seq x y z
N MET A 1 8.83 101.89 17.86
CA MET A 1 7.36 101.86 18.01
C MET A 1 6.90 100.40 17.96
N ARG A 2 6.19 99.94 19.01
CA ARG A 2 5.47 98.66 19.19
C ARG A 2 6.37 97.40 19.26
N ALA A 3 6.63 96.72 20.40
CA ALA A 3 5.78 96.08 21.41
C ALA A 3 4.77 95.08 20.84
N VAL A 4 4.89 93.78 21.18
CA VAL A 4 3.88 92.95 21.88
C VAL A 4 4.13 91.42 21.75
N CYS A 5 4.13 90.78 22.93
CA CYS A 5 3.69 89.45 23.39
C CYS A 5 4.10 88.10 22.76
N ALA A 6 4.59 87.28 23.70
CA ALA A 6 4.64 85.83 23.78
C ALA A 6 3.34 85.08 23.42
N THR A 7 3.49 83.86 22.90
CA THR A 7 2.67 82.72 23.34
C THR A 7 3.47 81.43 23.12
N GLY A 8 3.78 80.75 24.23
CA GLY A 8 4.44 79.44 24.21
C GLY A 8 3.48 78.35 23.76
N LEU A 9 3.96 77.46 22.89
CA LEU A 9 3.29 76.20 22.59
C LEU A 9 4.15 75.06 23.15
N LEU A 10 3.71 74.53 24.29
CA LEU A 10 4.26 73.35 24.93
C LEU A 10 3.85 72.12 24.10
N VAL A 11 4.75 71.60 23.26
CA VAL A 11 4.53 70.35 22.54
C VAL A 11 4.71 69.20 23.54
N LEU A 12 3.61 68.66 24.04
CA LEU A 12 3.57 67.41 24.78
C LEU A 12 4.01 66.28 23.83
N PHE A 13 5.24 65.80 24.00
CA PHE A 13 5.65 64.50 23.49
C PHE A 13 4.84 63.42 24.23
N LEU A 14 3.84 62.87 23.53
CA LEU A 14 3.18 61.65 23.95
C LEU A 14 4.20 60.51 23.80
N ALA A 15 4.96 60.24 24.86
CA ALA A 15 5.79 59.06 24.95
C ALA A 15 4.85 57.85 24.98
N ALA A 16 4.67 57.21 23.83
CA ALA A 16 4.09 55.88 23.75
C ALA A 16 4.99 54.96 24.56
N SER A 17 4.54 54.59 25.77
CA SER A 17 5.19 53.55 26.56
C SER A 17 5.27 52.29 25.70
N PRO A 18 6.44 51.67 25.52
CA PRO A 18 6.47 50.32 25.00
C PRO A 18 5.70 49.47 26.02
N GLY A 19 4.52 49.00 25.60
CA GLY A 19 3.81 47.96 26.35
C GLY A 19 4.77 46.80 26.57
N PRO A 20 4.70 46.12 27.73
CA PRO A 20 5.63 45.04 28.00
C PRO A 20 5.52 44.03 26.86
N ALA A 21 6.61 43.90 26.10
CA ALA A 21 6.81 42.76 25.24
C ALA A 21 6.57 41.54 26.11
N ALA A 22 5.53 40.77 25.79
CA ALA A 22 5.26 39.52 26.45
C ALA A 22 6.51 38.66 26.28
N LEU A 23 7.27 38.54 27.36
CA LEU A 23 8.39 37.64 27.46
C LEU A 23 7.80 36.23 27.41
N GLU A 24 7.86 35.60 26.23
CA GLU A 24 7.66 34.16 26.09
C GLU A 24 8.71 33.48 26.99
N GLY A 25 8.24 32.90 28.09
CA GLY A 25 9.08 32.25 29.08
C GLY A 25 9.75 30.96 28.54
N PRO A 26 10.80 30.47 29.20
CA PRO A 26 11.43 29.20 28.85
C PRO A 26 10.49 28.05 29.27
N GLY A 27 9.66 27.59 28.34
CA GLY A 27 8.72 26.49 28.58
C GLY A 27 7.53 26.37 27.60
N SER A 28 7.52 27.06 26.46
CA SER A 28 6.42 27.03 25.48
C SER A 28 6.77 26.31 24.17
N ASP A 29 7.58 25.25 24.22
CA ASP A 29 7.88 24.45 23.02
C ASP A 29 6.57 24.07 22.31
N SER A 30 6.46 24.42 21.03
CA SER A 30 5.34 24.04 20.17
C SER A 30 5.19 22.51 20.11
N LEU A 31 4.00 22.02 19.79
CA LEU A 31 3.76 20.58 19.66
C LEU A 31 4.79 19.89 18.73
N PRO A 32 5.14 20.42 17.54
CA PRO A 32 6.18 19.83 16.68
C PRO A 32 7.56 19.79 17.33
N GLN A 33 7.95 20.82 18.09
CA GLN A 33 9.25 20.84 18.80
C GLN A 33 9.30 19.77 19.89
N ARG A 34 8.21 19.59 20.64
CA ARG A 34 8.12 18.51 21.63
C ARG A 34 8.19 17.13 20.98
N VAL A 35 7.48 16.92 19.87
CA VAL A 35 7.55 15.66 19.10
C VAL A 35 8.97 15.43 18.57
N GLN A 36 9.63 16.46 18.04
CA GLN A 36 11.01 16.40 17.56
C GLN A 36 12.00 15.95 18.65
N VAL A 37 11.85 16.44 19.88
CA VAL A 37 12.67 15.99 21.03
C VAL A 37 12.44 14.52 21.33
N VAL A 38 11.19 14.05 21.31
CA VAL A 38 10.88 12.62 21.49
C VAL A 38 11.51 11.79 20.37
N LEU A 39 11.33 12.17 19.10
CA LEU A 39 11.90 11.46 17.94
C LEU A 39 13.42 11.33 18.03
N ARG A 40 14.12 12.41 18.40
CA ARG A 40 15.57 12.40 18.63
C ARG A 40 16.00 11.45 19.75
N THR A 41 15.16 11.30 20.77
CA THR A 41 15.45 10.44 21.92
C THR A 41 15.23 8.96 21.58
N LEU A 42 14.22 8.65 20.75
CA LEU A 42 13.90 7.29 20.30
C LEU A 42 14.83 6.77 19.20
N LEU A 43 15.50 7.65 18.47
CA LEU A 43 16.42 7.33 17.37
C LEU A 43 17.87 7.67 17.74
N PRO A 44 18.57 6.82 18.52
CA PRO A 44 19.99 7.04 18.75
C PRO A 44 20.78 6.87 17.45
N VAL A 45 21.77 7.75 17.24
CA VAL A 45 22.64 7.87 16.03
C VAL A 45 23.39 6.56 15.69
N SER A 46 23.38 5.57 16.58
CA SER A 46 24.19 4.35 16.48
C SER A 46 23.54 3.26 15.60
N GLY A 47 23.37 3.51 14.31
CA GLY A 47 23.48 2.57 13.17
C GLY A 47 22.66 1.26 13.11
N ALA A 48 22.00 0.81 14.17
CA ALA A 48 21.08 -0.32 14.16
C ALA A 48 19.65 0.22 14.04
N PRO A 49 18.79 -0.34 13.16
CA PRO A 49 17.41 0.08 13.09
C PRO A 49 16.77 -0.09 14.47
N PRO A 50 16.16 0.96 15.04
CA PRO A 50 15.58 0.90 16.37
C PRO A 50 14.56 -0.24 16.42
N GLU A 51 14.55 -0.98 17.52
CA GLU A 51 13.44 -1.85 17.85
C GLU A 51 12.27 -0.95 18.24
N LEU A 52 11.41 -0.64 17.26
CA LEU A 52 10.27 0.22 17.49
C LEU A 52 9.21 -0.60 18.20
N ALA A 53 8.97 -0.27 19.46
CA ALA A 53 7.88 -0.85 20.23
C ALA A 53 6.59 -0.11 19.89
N ALA A 54 5.76 -0.70 19.03
CA ALA A 54 4.38 -0.28 18.88
C ALA A 54 3.47 -1.26 19.64
N ALA A 55 2.88 -0.79 20.75
CA ALA A 55 1.87 -1.51 21.52
C ALA A 55 2.25 -2.92 22.01
N GLY A 56 3.49 -3.08 22.48
CA GLY A 56 3.98 -4.36 23.01
C GLY A 56 4.49 -5.34 21.95
N THR A 57 4.41 -4.98 20.67
CA THR A 57 5.10 -5.69 19.58
C THR A 57 6.29 -4.87 19.10
N ALA A 58 7.48 -5.41 19.33
CA ALA A 58 8.70 -4.95 18.69
C ALA A 58 8.65 -5.30 17.19
N PHE A 59 8.90 -4.32 16.33
CA PHE A 59 9.21 -4.58 14.93
C PHE A 59 10.55 -3.97 14.57
N ARG A 60 11.27 -4.62 13.65
CA ARG A 60 12.53 -4.10 13.13
C ARG A 60 12.21 -2.98 12.13
N ALA A 61 12.57 -1.76 12.48
CA ALA A 61 12.40 -0.61 11.61
C ALA A 61 13.18 -0.77 10.29
N SER A 62 12.82 0.06 9.29
CA SER A 62 13.62 0.14 8.06
C SER A 62 15.01 0.68 8.40
N ALA A 63 16.05 0.17 7.74
CA ALA A 63 17.41 0.68 7.90
C ALA A 63 17.54 2.16 7.46
N ASP A 64 16.65 2.63 6.58
CA ASP A 64 16.65 4.01 6.07
C ASP A 64 15.98 5.01 7.03
N LEU A 65 15.26 4.54 8.05
CA LEU A 65 14.48 5.38 8.95
C LEU A 65 15.34 6.37 9.75
N PRO A 66 16.46 5.97 10.39
CA PRO A 66 17.33 6.91 11.09
C PRO A 66 17.87 8.01 10.16
N CYS A 67 18.35 7.64 8.96
CA CYS A 67 18.88 8.58 7.98
C CYS A 67 17.83 9.61 7.56
N PHE A 68 16.58 9.19 7.33
CA PHE A 68 15.46 10.09 7.02
C PHE A 68 15.23 11.14 8.12
N TYR A 69 15.19 10.75 9.40
CA TYR A 69 14.98 11.73 10.47
C TYR A 69 16.22 12.60 10.75
N GLU A 70 17.43 12.09 10.57
CA GLU A 70 18.65 12.89 10.66
C GLU A 70 18.65 14.03 9.64
N ARG A 71 18.30 13.75 8.38
CA ARG A 71 18.17 14.77 7.31
C ARG A 71 17.11 15.82 7.63
N ARG A 72 16.05 15.44 8.33
CA ARG A 72 14.97 16.33 8.78
C ARG A 72 15.27 17.04 10.10
N GLY A 73 16.44 16.85 10.69
CA GLY A 73 16.76 17.35 12.03
C GLY A 73 15.78 16.85 13.11
N PHE A 74 15.18 15.67 12.89
CA PHE A 74 14.13 15.03 13.69
C PHE A 74 12.76 15.75 13.68
N ALA A 75 12.52 16.69 12.75
CA ALA A 75 11.20 17.30 12.61
C ALA A 75 10.15 16.24 12.19
N PRO A 76 8.95 16.24 12.79
CA PRO A 76 7.92 15.25 12.47
C PRO A 76 7.54 15.26 10.98
N ALA A 77 7.28 14.07 10.44
CA ALA A 77 6.94 13.86 9.05
C ALA A 77 5.42 13.78 8.83
N TRP A 78 4.62 13.46 9.85
CA TRP A 78 3.19 13.16 9.67
C TRP A 78 2.27 14.06 10.50
N SER A 79 2.83 14.98 11.29
CA SER A 79 2.08 15.90 12.13
C SER A 79 2.62 17.33 12.09
N ASN A 80 1.79 18.29 12.51
CA ASN A 80 2.12 19.70 12.68
C ASN A 80 1.54 20.24 14.00
N GLY A 81 1.49 21.58 14.16
CA GLY A 81 0.94 22.23 15.35
C GLY A 81 -0.52 21.89 15.67
N SER A 82 -1.31 21.49 14.66
CA SER A 82 -2.71 21.07 14.81
C SER A 82 -2.88 19.55 15.01
N GLY A 83 -1.81 18.75 14.98
CA GLY A 83 -1.86 17.30 15.09
C GLY A 83 -1.56 16.59 13.78
N LEU A 84 -2.19 15.44 13.55
CA LEU A 84 -1.92 14.57 12.39
C LEU A 84 -2.36 15.23 11.07
N LEU A 85 -1.54 15.06 10.03
CA LEU A 85 -1.80 15.57 8.69
C LEU A 85 -2.60 14.56 7.86
N PRO A 86 -3.44 15.00 6.89
CA PRO A 86 -4.24 14.11 6.04
C PRO A 86 -3.43 13.04 5.29
N ARG A 87 -2.18 13.33 4.96
CA ARG A 87 -1.26 12.39 4.30
C ARG A 87 -1.00 11.09 5.09
N ALA A 88 -1.21 11.10 6.40
CA ALA A 88 -1.13 9.89 7.21
C ALA A 88 -2.27 8.92 6.88
N ASP A 89 -3.49 9.43 6.69
CA ASP A 89 -4.64 8.63 6.24
C ASP A 89 -4.45 8.15 4.80
N GLU A 90 -3.86 8.97 3.93
CA GLU A 90 -3.52 8.56 2.56
C GLU A 90 -2.56 7.37 2.54
N LEU A 91 -1.51 7.39 3.37
CA LEU A 91 -0.59 6.27 3.50
C LEU A 91 -1.31 5.03 4.05
N ALA A 92 -2.11 5.19 5.10
CA ALA A 92 -2.87 4.09 5.69
C ALA A 92 -3.81 3.42 4.65
N ALA A 93 -4.47 4.22 3.82
CA ALA A 93 -5.31 3.74 2.72
C ALA A 93 -4.48 3.02 1.65
N ALA A 94 -3.32 3.55 1.26
CA ALA A 94 -2.43 2.91 0.30
C ALA A 94 -1.93 1.55 0.79
N LEU A 95 -1.57 1.42 2.07
CA LEU A 95 -1.12 0.16 2.66
C LEU A 95 -2.24 -0.90 2.70
N LEU A 96 -3.48 -0.49 2.98
CA LEU A 96 -4.64 -1.38 2.88
C LEU A 96 -4.91 -1.84 1.44
N ALA A 97 -4.65 -0.97 0.47
CA ALA A 97 -4.74 -1.26 -0.95
C ALA A 97 -3.52 -2.02 -1.50
N ALA A 98 -2.53 -2.41 -0.68
CA ALA A 98 -1.34 -3.13 -1.13
C ALA A 98 -1.68 -4.42 -1.90
N GLY A 99 -2.84 -5.01 -1.62
CA GLY A 99 -3.43 -6.09 -2.40
C GLY A 99 -3.44 -5.81 -3.91
N GLU A 100 -3.75 -4.58 -4.34
CA GLU A 100 -3.81 -4.18 -5.76
C GLU A 100 -2.48 -4.34 -6.49
N HIS A 101 -1.37 -4.40 -5.76
CA HIS A 101 -0.02 -4.64 -6.27
C HIS A 101 0.43 -6.09 -6.13
N GLY A 102 -0.46 -6.99 -5.71
CA GLY A 102 -0.13 -8.38 -5.40
C GLY A 102 0.60 -8.54 -4.07
N LEU A 103 0.52 -7.56 -3.18
CA LEU A 103 1.16 -7.57 -1.86
C LEU A 103 0.11 -7.77 -0.77
N ARG A 104 0.53 -8.31 0.39
CA ARG A 104 -0.37 -8.55 1.53
C ARG A 104 -0.40 -7.31 2.45
N PRO A 105 -1.57 -6.72 2.75
CA PRO A 105 -1.68 -5.61 3.70
C PRO A 105 -1.21 -5.94 5.13
N GLY A 106 -1.32 -7.23 5.51
CA GLY A 106 -0.91 -7.72 6.83
C GLY A 106 0.59 -7.74 7.07
N ASP A 107 1.40 -7.52 6.04
CA ASP A 107 2.86 -7.38 6.15
C ASP A 107 3.32 -5.99 6.55
N TYR A 108 2.37 -5.05 6.65
CA TYR A 108 2.60 -3.72 7.15
C TYR A 108 1.76 -3.53 8.42
N PRO A 109 2.15 -2.60 9.33
CA PRO A 109 1.44 -2.35 10.58
C PRO A 109 0.11 -1.58 10.38
N THR A 110 -0.71 -1.96 9.39
CA THR A 110 -1.96 -1.29 9.00
C THR A 110 -2.98 -1.22 10.13
N ALA A 111 -3.19 -2.33 10.85
CA ALA A 111 -4.11 -2.37 11.99
C ALA A 111 -3.64 -1.47 13.15
N GLU A 112 -2.34 -1.45 13.42
CA GLU A 112 -1.72 -0.62 14.44
C GLU A 112 -1.84 0.87 14.09
N ILE A 113 -1.48 1.25 12.86
CA ILE A 113 -1.60 2.62 12.34
C ILE A 113 -3.04 3.11 12.53
N ARG A 114 -4.03 2.35 12.05
CA ARG A 114 -5.45 2.72 12.17
C ARG A 114 -5.91 2.84 13.61
N ARG A 115 -5.49 1.92 14.48
CA ARG A 115 -5.84 1.98 15.90
C ARG A 115 -5.30 3.25 16.54
N ARG A 116 -4.02 3.59 16.29
CA ARG A 116 -3.39 4.81 16.83
C ARG A 116 -4.04 6.08 16.30
N ILE A 117 -4.32 6.16 15.00
CA ILE A 117 -5.08 7.28 14.42
C ILE A 117 -6.44 7.43 15.11
N GLY A 118 -7.14 6.32 15.34
CA GLY A 118 -8.45 6.32 15.99
C GLY A 118 -8.44 6.72 17.48
N LEU A 119 -7.30 6.61 18.15
CA LEU A 119 -7.11 7.01 19.56
C LEU A 119 -6.75 8.49 19.73
N LEU A 120 -6.32 9.18 18.65
CA LEU A 120 -5.96 10.59 18.74
C LEU A 120 -7.18 11.45 19.14
N PRO A 121 -6.97 12.47 20.01
CA PRO A 121 -8.03 13.41 20.37
C PRO A 121 -8.64 14.08 19.13
N ARG A 122 -9.98 14.07 19.04
CA ARG A 122 -10.71 14.66 17.89
C ARG A 122 -10.99 16.16 18.04
N SER A 123 -10.96 16.70 19.26
CA SER A 123 -11.15 18.14 19.52
C SER A 123 -10.73 18.52 20.95
N GLY A 124 -10.22 19.74 21.11
CA GLY A 124 -10.09 20.42 22.41
C GLY A 124 -8.83 20.11 23.23
N GLN A 125 -8.09 19.05 22.91
CA GLN A 125 -6.83 18.71 23.57
C GLN A 125 -5.78 18.29 22.52
N PRO A 126 -4.56 18.87 22.53
CA PRO A 126 -3.50 18.42 21.63
C PRO A 126 -3.09 16.97 21.99
N PRO A 127 -2.79 16.12 20.99
CA PRO A 127 -2.27 14.78 21.24
C PRO A 127 -0.99 14.80 22.09
N ALA A 128 -0.73 13.72 22.83
CA ALA A 128 0.52 13.62 23.57
C ALA A 128 1.71 13.56 22.58
N PRO A 129 2.82 14.28 22.82
CA PRO A 129 3.96 14.26 21.91
C PRO A 129 4.53 12.86 21.65
N GLY A 130 4.51 11.98 22.65
CA GLY A 130 4.95 10.58 22.51
C GLY A 130 4.06 9.76 21.56
N GLU A 131 2.74 9.95 21.62
CA GLU A 131 1.80 9.24 20.74
C GLU A 131 2.00 9.64 19.27
N LEU A 132 2.23 10.94 19.03
CA LEU A 132 2.54 11.44 17.69
C LEU A 132 3.90 10.94 17.22
N ALA A 133 4.93 10.95 18.07
CA ALA A 133 6.26 10.45 17.70
C ALA A 133 6.23 8.97 17.30
N ASP A 134 5.58 8.12 18.10
CA ASP A 134 5.44 6.70 17.77
C ASP A 134 4.71 6.47 16.44
N LEU A 135 3.60 7.20 16.22
CA LEU A 135 2.84 7.11 14.98
C LEU A 135 3.65 7.62 13.78
N ASP A 136 4.43 8.68 13.96
CA ASP A 136 5.33 9.24 12.95
C ASP A 136 6.36 8.18 12.51
N LEU A 137 7.00 7.51 13.47
CA LEU A 137 7.97 6.43 13.21
C LEU A 137 7.31 5.23 12.52
N LEU A 138 6.11 4.85 12.95
CA LEU A 138 5.36 3.72 12.38
C LEU A 138 4.95 3.97 10.92
N LEU A 139 4.44 5.17 10.62
CA LEU A 139 4.08 5.58 9.27
C LEU A 139 5.32 5.64 8.36
N THR A 140 6.41 6.24 8.84
CA THR A 140 7.68 6.31 8.10
C THR A 140 8.23 4.91 7.81
N HIS A 141 8.26 4.01 8.79
CA HIS A 141 8.66 2.63 8.56
C HIS A 141 7.79 1.94 7.50
N ALA A 142 6.46 2.07 7.61
CA ALA A 142 5.53 1.42 6.71
C ALA A 142 5.69 1.94 5.26
N PHE A 143 5.92 3.25 5.08
CA PHE A 143 6.22 3.82 3.77
C PHE A 143 7.50 3.21 3.17
N LEU A 144 8.60 3.19 3.94
CA LEU A 144 9.89 2.68 3.46
C LEU A 144 9.82 1.18 3.12
N ALA A 145 9.17 0.38 3.98
CA ALA A 145 8.98 -1.05 3.75
C ALA A 145 8.09 -1.31 2.52
N TYR A 146 6.98 -0.59 2.39
CA TYR A 146 6.07 -0.76 1.26
C TYR A 146 6.72 -0.31 -0.05
N GLY A 147 7.41 0.83 -0.05
CA GLY A 147 8.16 1.33 -1.21
C GLY A 147 9.24 0.34 -1.67
N ALA A 148 9.98 -0.26 -0.75
CA ALA A 148 10.95 -1.31 -1.05
C ALA A 148 10.26 -2.53 -1.71
N HIS A 149 9.13 -3.00 -1.17
CA HIS A 149 8.40 -4.12 -1.75
C HIS A 149 7.78 -3.82 -3.12
N LEU A 150 7.35 -2.58 -3.37
CA LEU A 150 6.85 -2.16 -4.68
C LEU A 150 7.97 -2.18 -5.73
N ARG A 151 9.16 -1.68 -5.37
CA ARG A 151 10.31 -1.61 -6.28
C ARG A 151 10.96 -2.97 -6.52
N ASP A 152 11.27 -3.66 -5.42
CA ASP A 152 12.14 -4.83 -5.45
C ASP A 152 11.37 -6.16 -5.46
N GLY A 153 10.06 -6.11 -5.20
CA GLY A 153 9.32 -7.28 -4.78
C GLY A 153 9.67 -7.69 -3.35
N ARG A 154 8.89 -8.60 -2.78
CA ARG A 154 9.14 -9.14 -1.44
C ARG A 154 10.21 -10.23 -1.38
N VAL A 155 10.35 -10.96 -2.48
CA VAL A 155 11.26 -12.11 -2.56
C VAL A 155 12.43 -11.70 -3.44
N SER A 156 13.65 -11.90 -2.95
CA SER A 156 14.84 -11.64 -3.75
C SER A 156 14.83 -12.58 -4.96
N PRO A 157 15.04 -12.09 -6.21
CA PRO A 157 15.12 -12.96 -7.37
C PRO A 157 16.13 -14.10 -7.22
N ARG A 158 17.20 -13.88 -6.44
CA ARG A 158 18.24 -14.88 -6.13
C ARG A 158 17.72 -16.07 -5.33
N GLU A 159 16.66 -15.89 -4.56
CA GLU A 159 16.02 -16.95 -3.77
C GLU A 159 15.03 -17.78 -4.62
N VAL A 160 14.58 -17.25 -5.77
CA VAL A 160 13.57 -17.89 -6.64
C VAL A 160 14.18 -18.48 -7.91
N GLN A 161 15.13 -17.79 -8.56
CA GLN A 161 15.87 -18.24 -9.73
C GLN A 161 17.31 -17.70 -9.68
N ARG A 162 18.28 -18.58 -9.41
CA ARG A 162 19.70 -18.20 -9.28
C ARG A 162 20.30 -17.60 -10.56
N ASP A 163 19.73 -17.90 -11.73
CA ASP A 163 20.29 -17.53 -13.05
C ASP A 163 19.79 -16.17 -13.57
N CYS A 164 18.83 -15.52 -12.89
CA CYS A 164 18.35 -14.18 -13.21
C CYS A 164 18.85 -13.16 -12.18
N ALA A 165 20.13 -12.82 -12.25
CA ALA A 165 20.69 -11.70 -11.50
C ALA A 165 20.32 -10.37 -12.22
N VAL A 166 19.13 -9.85 -11.96
CA VAL A 166 18.80 -8.47 -12.33
C VAL A 166 19.58 -7.56 -11.39
N GLU A 167 20.61 -6.89 -11.89
CA GLU A 167 21.28 -5.80 -11.16
C GLU A 167 20.30 -4.62 -11.01
N ARG A 168 20.03 -4.20 -9.77
CA ARG A 168 19.13 -3.08 -9.48
C ARG A 168 19.93 -1.94 -8.86
N SER A 169 19.78 -0.74 -9.40
CA SER A 169 20.34 0.48 -8.81
C SER A 169 19.63 0.79 -7.48
N PRO A 170 20.36 1.19 -6.43
CA PRO A 170 19.75 1.56 -5.15
C PRO A 170 18.98 2.89 -5.31
N THR A 171 17.65 2.88 -5.24
CA THR A 171 16.88 4.11 -5.04
C THR A 171 16.93 4.49 -3.56
N ASP A 172 17.22 5.75 -3.27
CA ASP A 172 17.11 6.33 -1.94
C ASP A 172 15.63 6.54 -1.59
N LEU A 173 15.02 5.59 -0.87
CA LEU A 173 13.61 5.65 -0.47
C LEU A 173 13.34 6.75 0.56
N ALA A 174 14.35 7.16 1.33
CA ALA A 174 14.24 8.29 2.25
C ALA A 174 14.08 9.60 1.47
N ALA A 175 14.87 9.80 0.40
CA ALA A 175 14.72 10.95 -0.49
C ALA A 175 13.35 10.96 -1.19
N VAL A 176 12.87 9.80 -1.66
CA VAL A 176 11.52 9.68 -2.24
C VAL A 176 10.43 10.10 -1.24
N LEU A 177 10.55 9.69 0.02
CA LEU A 177 9.61 10.12 1.07
C LEU A 177 9.69 11.63 1.31
N GLU A 178 10.89 12.22 1.39
CA GLU A 178 11.06 13.66 1.57
C GLU A 178 10.36 14.47 0.47
N ASP A 179 10.60 14.12 -0.80
CA ASP A 179 9.97 14.75 -1.95
C ASP A 179 8.45 14.57 -1.92
N ALA A 180 7.97 13.37 -1.59
CA ALA A 180 6.55 13.07 -1.50
C ALA A 180 5.85 13.90 -0.40
N LEU A 181 6.50 14.08 0.75
CA LEU A 181 5.98 14.89 1.85
C LEU A 181 6.00 16.38 1.50
N ALA A 182 7.03 16.87 0.82
CA ALA A 182 7.16 18.27 0.40
C ALA A 182 6.09 18.65 -0.63
N ALA A 183 5.85 17.76 -1.61
CA ALA A 183 4.87 17.99 -2.67
C ALA A 183 3.45 17.49 -2.34
N GLY A 184 3.21 16.94 -1.14
CA GLY A 184 1.89 16.46 -0.72
C GLY A 184 1.35 15.32 -1.58
N ARG A 185 2.22 14.40 -2.00
CA ARG A 185 1.95 13.37 -3.03
C ARG A 185 2.37 11.97 -2.60
N VAL A 186 2.04 11.59 -1.37
CA VAL A 186 2.43 10.29 -0.79
C VAL A 186 1.95 9.11 -1.63
N ARG A 187 0.65 9.09 -1.99
CA ARG A 187 0.10 7.99 -2.81
C ARG A 187 0.69 7.95 -4.24
N PRO A 188 0.76 9.07 -4.99
CA PRO A 188 1.44 9.08 -6.29
C PRO A 188 2.90 8.61 -6.24
N ALA A 189 3.67 9.02 -5.22
CA ALA A 189 5.06 8.59 -5.09
C ALA A 189 5.19 7.07 -4.90
N LEU A 190 4.27 6.44 -4.15
CA LEU A 190 4.23 4.98 -4.03
C LEU A 190 3.89 4.30 -5.36
N GLU A 191 2.89 4.80 -6.11
CA GLU A 191 2.54 4.23 -7.42
C GLU A 191 3.70 4.32 -8.43
N GLU A 192 4.52 5.37 -8.36
CA GLU A 192 5.72 5.55 -9.19
C GLU A 192 6.86 4.58 -8.85
N LEU A 193 6.87 4.01 -7.64
CA LEU A 193 7.82 2.96 -7.26
C LEU A 193 7.44 1.59 -7.83
N ALA A 194 6.19 1.40 -8.27
CA ALA A 194 5.75 0.15 -8.87
C ALA A 194 6.36 -0.06 -10.27
N PRO A 195 6.54 -1.31 -10.74
CA PRO A 195 7.14 -1.57 -12.04
C PRO A 195 6.40 -0.87 -13.20
N PRO A 196 7.09 -0.06 -14.03
CA PRO A 196 6.44 0.79 -15.03
C PRO A 196 6.03 0.02 -16.29
N HIS A 197 6.23 -1.30 -16.33
CA HIS A 197 6.08 -2.11 -17.54
C HIS A 197 4.60 -2.45 -17.82
N ALA A 198 4.24 -2.54 -19.10
CA ALA A 198 2.86 -2.86 -19.50
C ALA A 198 2.37 -4.21 -18.96
N GLY A 199 3.26 -5.21 -18.88
CA GLY A 199 2.97 -6.53 -18.30
C GLY A 199 2.54 -6.46 -16.83
N TYR A 200 3.23 -5.65 -16.02
CA TYR A 200 2.85 -5.45 -14.62
C TYR A 200 1.44 -4.84 -14.49
N ARG A 201 1.13 -3.82 -15.30
CA ARG A 201 -0.22 -3.22 -15.33
C ARG A 201 -1.28 -4.23 -15.80
N ALA A 202 -0.95 -5.09 -16.76
CA ALA A 202 -1.85 -6.15 -17.21
C ALA A 202 -2.12 -7.17 -16.10
N LEU A 203 -1.08 -7.58 -15.36
CA LEU A 203 -1.21 -8.48 -14.21
C LEU A 203 -2.07 -7.87 -13.09
N ARG A 204 -1.90 -6.57 -12.76
CA ARG A 204 -2.76 -5.87 -11.79
C ARG A 204 -4.24 -5.91 -12.21
N ARG A 205 -4.54 -5.66 -13.48
CA ARG A 205 -5.91 -5.72 -14.01
C ARG A 205 -6.49 -7.14 -13.92
N GLN A 206 -5.71 -8.15 -14.30
CA GLN A 206 -6.13 -9.55 -14.18
C GLN A 206 -6.38 -9.96 -12.72
N LEU A 207 -5.52 -9.53 -11.79
CA LEU A 207 -5.71 -9.77 -10.37
C LEU A 207 -6.99 -9.12 -9.84
N ALA A 208 -7.31 -7.89 -10.28
CA ALA A 208 -8.57 -7.23 -9.92
C ALA A 208 -9.79 -8.02 -10.41
N GLY A 209 -9.81 -8.45 -11.67
CA GLY A 209 -10.90 -9.27 -12.21
C GLY A 209 -11.04 -10.63 -11.52
N LEU A 210 -9.93 -11.28 -11.15
CA LEU A 210 -9.94 -12.52 -10.38
C LEU A 210 -10.53 -12.33 -8.98
N ARG A 211 -10.25 -11.21 -8.31
CA ARG A 211 -10.83 -10.87 -7.01
C ARG A 211 -12.33 -10.65 -7.07
N GLU A 212 -12.79 -9.88 -8.05
CA GLU A 212 -14.23 -9.67 -8.28
C GLU A 212 -14.95 -10.98 -8.54
N THR A 213 -14.33 -11.87 -9.31
CA THR A 213 -14.85 -13.22 -9.56
C THR A 213 -14.92 -14.05 -8.28
N ALA A 214 -13.87 -14.04 -7.46
CA ALA A 214 -13.86 -14.74 -6.19
C ALA A 214 -14.95 -14.24 -5.23
N VAL A 215 -15.18 -12.93 -5.15
CA VAL A 215 -16.25 -12.33 -4.32
C VAL A 215 -17.65 -12.71 -4.82
N ARG A 216 -17.84 -12.90 -6.13
CA ARG A 216 -19.12 -13.34 -6.73
C ARG A 216 -19.38 -14.85 -6.63
N GLY A 217 -18.61 -15.59 -5.84
CA GLY A 217 -18.77 -17.04 -5.64
C GLY A 217 -17.83 -17.90 -6.48
N GLY A 218 -16.93 -17.30 -7.26
CA GLY A 218 -15.93 -18.00 -8.05
C GLY A 218 -16.46 -18.63 -9.33
N TRP A 219 -15.74 -19.64 -9.81
CA TRP A 219 -16.11 -20.41 -11.00
C TRP A 219 -16.86 -21.69 -10.60
N PRO A 220 -17.88 -22.12 -11.37
CA PRO A 220 -18.55 -23.39 -11.10
C PRO A 220 -17.57 -24.54 -11.28
N ALA A 221 -17.57 -25.51 -10.36
CA ALA A 221 -16.72 -26.69 -10.48
C ALA A 221 -17.35 -27.74 -11.41
N VAL A 222 -16.51 -28.49 -12.11
CA VAL A 222 -16.94 -29.67 -12.87
C VAL A 222 -16.90 -30.87 -11.91
N PRO A 223 -18.00 -31.63 -11.74
CA PRO A 223 -18.01 -32.79 -10.85
C PRO A 223 -16.97 -33.84 -11.22
N ASP A 224 -16.46 -34.55 -10.21
CA ASP A 224 -15.56 -35.69 -10.42
C ASP A 224 -16.24 -36.83 -11.18
N GLY A 225 -15.45 -37.69 -11.81
CA GLY A 225 -15.93 -38.90 -12.47
C GLY A 225 -14.97 -39.43 -13.53
N PRO A 226 -15.43 -40.36 -14.40
CA PRO A 226 -14.64 -40.91 -15.50
C PRO A 226 -14.13 -39.83 -16.47
N THR A 227 -13.11 -40.19 -17.25
CA THR A 227 -12.54 -39.31 -18.30
C THR A 227 -13.57 -39.08 -19.39
N LEU A 228 -13.75 -37.82 -19.81
CA LEU A 228 -14.62 -37.45 -20.94
C LEU A 228 -13.79 -37.38 -22.22
N HIS A 229 -14.19 -38.15 -23.22
CA HIS A 229 -13.63 -38.19 -24.57
C HIS A 229 -14.51 -37.42 -25.56
N PRO A 230 -13.98 -37.09 -26.75
CA PRO A 230 -14.82 -36.62 -27.85
C PRO A 230 -16.01 -37.57 -28.11
N ASP A 231 -17.16 -36.99 -28.44
CA ASP A 231 -18.44 -37.66 -28.69
C ASP A 231 -19.10 -38.36 -27.47
N ASP A 232 -18.46 -38.36 -26.29
CA ASP A 232 -19.08 -38.87 -25.07
C ASP A 232 -20.32 -38.04 -24.70
N ARG A 233 -21.34 -38.73 -24.16
CA ARG A 233 -22.52 -38.13 -23.54
C ARG A 233 -22.46 -38.30 -22.03
N ASP A 234 -22.48 -37.21 -21.28
CA ASP A 234 -22.39 -37.22 -19.81
C ASP A 234 -23.07 -35.98 -19.21
N ASP A 235 -23.75 -36.13 -18.06
CA ASP A 235 -24.44 -35.03 -17.38
C ASP A 235 -23.47 -33.92 -16.92
N ARG A 236 -22.17 -34.25 -16.77
CA ARG A 236 -21.11 -33.29 -16.40
C ARG A 236 -20.70 -32.37 -17.54
N VAL A 237 -21.07 -32.65 -18.79
CA VAL A 237 -20.73 -31.81 -19.95
C VAL A 237 -21.30 -30.40 -19.80
N ALA A 238 -22.52 -30.27 -19.27
CA ALA A 238 -23.12 -28.97 -18.99
C ALA A 238 -22.28 -28.16 -17.96
N ALA A 239 -21.78 -28.82 -16.91
CA ALA A 239 -20.89 -28.19 -15.93
C ALA A 239 -19.53 -27.82 -16.53
N LEU A 240 -18.97 -28.65 -17.42
CA LEU A 240 -17.74 -28.37 -18.16
C LEU A 240 -17.89 -27.12 -19.04
N ARG A 241 -18.99 -27.00 -19.79
CA ARG A 241 -19.28 -25.81 -20.60
C ARG A 241 -19.44 -24.56 -19.73
N ALA A 242 -20.19 -24.64 -18.64
CA ALA A 242 -20.35 -23.54 -17.70
C ALA A 242 -19.01 -23.10 -17.08
N ARG A 243 -18.12 -24.05 -16.76
CA ARG A 243 -16.78 -23.78 -16.25
C ARG A 243 -15.91 -23.02 -17.25
N LEU A 244 -15.91 -23.46 -18.51
CA LEU A 244 -15.13 -22.83 -19.60
C LEU A 244 -15.67 -21.45 -19.95
N ALA A 245 -16.99 -21.28 -19.96
CA ALA A 245 -17.63 -19.98 -20.18
C ALA A 245 -17.24 -18.97 -19.09
N ALA A 246 -17.07 -19.43 -17.85
CA ALA A 246 -16.69 -18.57 -16.73
C ALA A 246 -15.23 -18.07 -16.77
N THR A 247 -14.37 -18.63 -17.64
CA THR A 247 -12.98 -18.18 -17.86
C THR A 247 -12.72 -17.55 -19.23
N GLU A 248 -13.77 -17.08 -19.91
CA GLU A 248 -13.68 -16.51 -21.28
C GLU A 248 -13.13 -17.53 -22.31
N GLU A 249 -13.21 -18.82 -22.00
CA GLU A 249 -12.80 -19.95 -22.85
C GLU A 249 -14.05 -20.67 -23.38
N ALA A 250 -15.18 -19.95 -23.50
CA ALA A 250 -16.45 -20.48 -23.97
C ALA A 250 -16.33 -20.98 -25.43
N PRO A 251 -16.91 -22.14 -25.76
CA PRO A 251 -17.22 -22.48 -27.14
C PRO A 251 -18.05 -21.35 -27.79
N PRO A 252 -17.81 -21.00 -29.07
CA PRO A 252 -18.41 -19.83 -29.70
C PRO A 252 -19.92 -19.96 -29.98
N ASP A 253 -20.48 -21.18 -29.99
CA ASP A 253 -21.85 -21.47 -30.40
C ASP A 253 -22.64 -22.28 -29.35
N ASP A 254 -23.97 -22.18 -29.43
CA ASP A 254 -24.89 -23.04 -28.67
C ASP A 254 -24.82 -24.48 -29.22
N PRO A 255 -24.53 -25.49 -28.37
CA PRO A 255 -24.41 -26.86 -28.82
C PRO A 255 -25.76 -27.45 -29.22
N ALA A 256 -25.77 -28.31 -30.24
CA ALA A 256 -26.97 -29.06 -30.62
C ALA A 256 -27.45 -30.01 -29.52
N ASP A 257 -26.53 -30.60 -28.75
CA ASP A 257 -26.82 -31.35 -27.53
C ASP A 257 -25.86 -30.91 -26.41
N PRO A 258 -26.35 -30.24 -25.34
CA PRO A 258 -25.50 -29.74 -24.26
C PRO A 258 -24.87 -30.85 -23.40
N ALA A 259 -25.35 -32.11 -23.54
CA ALA A 259 -24.81 -33.25 -22.82
C ALA A 259 -23.69 -33.99 -23.58
N VAL A 260 -23.34 -33.55 -24.80
CA VAL A 260 -22.33 -34.22 -25.65
C VAL A 260 -21.04 -33.39 -25.74
N VAL A 261 -19.90 -34.10 -25.71
CA VAL A 261 -18.57 -33.52 -25.97
C VAL A 261 -18.39 -33.33 -27.47
N ASP A 262 -18.95 -32.23 -27.98
CA ASP A 262 -18.86 -31.87 -29.40
C ASP A 262 -17.48 -31.31 -29.79
N PRO A 263 -17.18 -31.17 -31.10
CA PRO A 263 -15.89 -30.67 -31.55
C PRO A 263 -15.52 -29.28 -31.03
N LEU A 264 -16.50 -28.37 -30.85
CA LEU A 264 -16.24 -27.03 -30.31
C LEU A 264 -15.83 -27.08 -28.83
N LEU A 265 -16.41 -27.99 -28.05
CA LEU A 265 -16.02 -28.23 -26.68
C LEU A 265 -14.61 -28.84 -26.61
N VAL A 266 -14.28 -29.76 -27.52
CA VAL A 266 -12.92 -30.33 -27.64
C VAL A 266 -11.90 -29.22 -27.89
N GLU A 267 -12.15 -28.30 -28.83
CA GLU A 267 -11.27 -27.16 -29.10
C GLU A 267 -11.08 -26.25 -27.89
N ALA A 268 -12.16 -25.97 -27.14
CA ALA A 268 -12.11 -25.20 -25.91
C ALA A 268 -11.27 -25.90 -24.83
N VAL A 269 -11.44 -27.21 -24.64
CA VAL A 269 -10.62 -28.01 -23.72
C VAL A 269 -9.15 -27.99 -24.13
N GLN A 270 -8.85 -28.12 -25.42
CA GLN A 270 -7.47 -28.01 -25.92
C GLN A 270 -6.84 -26.65 -25.65
N ALA A 271 -7.61 -25.56 -25.74
CA ALA A 271 -7.13 -24.22 -25.41
C ALA A 271 -6.74 -24.11 -23.92
N VAL A 272 -7.56 -24.68 -23.03
CA VAL A 272 -7.24 -24.78 -21.59
C VAL A 272 -5.99 -25.60 -21.36
N GLN A 273 -5.89 -26.77 -21.99
CA GLN A 273 -4.73 -27.64 -21.86
C GLN A 273 -3.44 -26.92 -22.26
N ARG A 274 -3.41 -26.25 -23.42
CA ARG A 274 -2.27 -25.44 -23.86
C ARG A 274 -1.89 -24.37 -22.83
N ARG A 275 -2.88 -23.64 -22.33
CA ARG A 275 -2.66 -22.57 -21.33
C ARG A 275 -2.10 -23.10 -20.02
N HIS A 276 -2.47 -24.32 -19.65
CA HIS A 276 -2.02 -24.99 -18.43
C HIS A 276 -0.78 -25.87 -18.63
N GLY A 277 -0.17 -25.88 -19.83
CA GLY A 277 1.02 -26.67 -20.13
C GLY A 277 0.76 -28.19 -20.19
N LEU A 278 -0.48 -28.58 -20.48
CA LEU A 278 -0.89 -29.97 -20.69
C LEU A 278 -0.89 -30.30 -22.20
N GLU A 279 -0.83 -31.59 -22.53
CA GLU A 279 -1.00 -32.07 -23.91
C GLU A 279 -2.42 -31.69 -24.40
N PRO A 280 -2.56 -31.00 -25.55
CA PRO A 280 -3.85 -30.55 -26.05
C PRO A 280 -4.59 -31.65 -26.83
N ASP A 281 -4.89 -32.76 -26.15
CA ASP A 281 -5.62 -33.90 -26.72
C ASP A 281 -7.15 -33.70 -26.74
N GLY A 282 -7.67 -32.68 -26.06
CA GLY A 282 -9.09 -32.40 -25.92
C GLY A 282 -9.84 -33.36 -24.99
N ILE A 283 -9.11 -34.22 -24.28
CA ILE A 283 -9.65 -35.20 -23.34
C ILE A 283 -9.69 -34.59 -21.93
N THR A 284 -10.87 -34.64 -21.29
CA THR A 284 -11.01 -34.16 -19.91
C THR A 284 -10.70 -35.29 -18.93
N GLY A 285 -9.42 -35.62 -18.82
CA GLY A 285 -8.89 -36.55 -17.83
C GLY A 285 -8.62 -35.90 -16.45
N PRO A 286 -8.08 -36.66 -15.48
CA PRO A 286 -7.87 -36.16 -14.11
C PRO A 286 -6.99 -34.91 -14.00
N LEU A 287 -5.98 -34.75 -14.88
CA LEU A 287 -5.11 -33.57 -14.88
C LEU A 287 -5.83 -32.33 -15.41
N THR A 288 -6.54 -32.45 -16.54
CA THR A 288 -7.38 -31.39 -17.11
C THR A 288 -8.45 -30.95 -16.10
N LEU A 289 -9.14 -31.91 -15.48
CA LEU A 289 -10.17 -31.64 -14.47
C LEU A 289 -9.62 -30.89 -13.26
N ARG A 290 -8.45 -31.31 -12.74
CA ARG A 290 -7.76 -30.60 -11.64
C ARG A 290 -7.37 -29.18 -12.03
N ALA A 291 -6.86 -28.96 -13.24
CA ALA A 291 -6.47 -27.64 -13.72
C ALA A 291 -7.67 -26.69 -13.85
N LEU A 292 -8.80 -27.21 -14.34
CA LEU A 292 -10.08 -26.49 -14.42
C LEU A 292 -10.62 -26.16 -13.02
N ASN A 293 -10.64 -27.13 -12.11
CA ASN A 293 -11.26 -26.99 -10.79
C ASN A 293 -10.43 -26.20 -9.76
N VAL A 294 -9.33 -25.54 -10.15
CA VAL A 294 -8.64 -24.58 -9.27
C VAL A 294 -9.56 -23.36 -9.03
N PRO A 295 -10.01 -23.10 -7.80
CA PRO A 295 -10.92 -22.00 -7.50
C PRO A 295 -10.31 -20.63 -7.78
N ALA A 296 -11.14 -19.65 -8.13
CA ALA A 296 -10.70 -18.26 -8.32
C ALA A 296 -10.02 -17.70 -7.06
N ALA A 297 -10.52 -18.03 -5.86
CA ALA A 297 -9.94 -17.59 -4.59
C ALA A 297 -8.49 -18.08 -4.39
N ASP A 298 -8.17 -19.30 -4.83
CA ASP A 298 -6.81 -19.83 -4.76
C ASP A 298 -5.87 -19.14 -5.74
N ARG A 299 -6.36 -18.74 -6.92
CA ARG A 299 -5.57 -17.97 -7.90
C ARG A 299 -5.29 -16.53 -7.47
N VAL A 300 -6.08 -15.98 -6.53
CA VAL A 300 -5.89 -14.65 -5.95
C VAL A 300 -4.89 -14.66 -4.79
N ARG A 301 -4.59 -15.83 -4.20
CA ARG A 301 -3.74 -15.94 -3.00
C ARG A 301 -2.30 -15.56 -3.32
N THR A 302 -1.97 -14.31 -3.01
CA THR A 302 -0.62 -13.73 -2.92
C THR A 302 -0.06 -13.98 -1.54
#